data_AF-A0A445N047-F1
#
_entry.id   AF-A0A445N047-F1
#
_cell.length_a   1.000
_cell.length_b   1.000
_cell.length_c   1.000
_cell.angle_alpha   90.00
_cell.angle_beta   90.00
_cell.angle_gamma   90.00
#
_symmetry.space_group_name_H-M   'P 1'
#
loop_
_entity.id
_entity.type
_entity.pdbx_description
1 polymer ?
#
loop_
_entity_poly.entity_id
_entity_poly.type
_entity_poly.pdbx_seq_one_letter_code
_entity_poly.pdbx_strand_id
1 'polypeptide(L)' 'MLLIEKARVALAPGKGLGEHGDDYVRFALAENPQHIRQAIRGLKSVM' A
#
# COMPACT_ATOMS: atom_id res chain seq x y z
N MET A 1 -4.79 8.51 -2.29
CA MET A 1 -3.57 9.33 -2.20
C MET A 1 -3.07 9.53 -0.76
N LEU A 2 -3.93 9.47 0.26
CA LEU A 2 -3.60 9.58 1.70
C LEU A 2 -2.33 8.84 2.15
N LEU A 3 -2.13 7.60 1.70
CA LEU A 3 -1.01 6.76 2.13
C LEU A 3 0.35 7.22 1.56
N ILE A 4 0.38 7.88 0.40
CA ILE A 4 1.62 8.47 -0.13
C ILE A 4 2.01 9.68 0.71
N GLU A 5 1.04 10.53 1.04
CA GLU A 5 1.28 11.79 1.75
C GLU A 5 1.58 11.58 3.24
N LYS A 6 0.81 10.71 3.90
CA LYS A 6 0.88 10.51 5.34
C LYS A 6 1.77 9.34 5.74
N ALA A 7 1.68 8.22 5.01
CA ALA A 7 2.41 7.00 5.35
C ALA A 7 3.72 6.84 4.55
N ARG A 8 3.97 7.68 3.54
CA ARG A 8 5.09 7.55 2.59
C ARG A 8 5.10 6.18 1.89
N VAL A 9 3.92 5.63 1.62
CA VAL A 9 3.76 4.33 0.94
C VAL A 9 2.95 4.49 -0.34
N ALA A 10 3.53 4.05 -1.47
CA ALA A 10 2.84 3.94 -2.75
C ALA A 10 2.21 2.54 -2.89
N LEU A 11 0.96 2.49 -3.35
CA LEU A 11 0.19 1.25 -3.51
C LEU A 11 -0.60 1.30 -4.82
N ALA A 12 -0.86 0.13 -5.40
CA ALA A 12 -1.80 0.00 -6.52
C ALA A 12 -3.23 -0.21 -5.98
N PRO A 13 -4.17 0.72 -6.23
CA PRO A 13 -5.57 0.54 -5.83
C PRO A 13 -6.23 -0.57 -6.64
N GLY A 14 -7.13 -1.33 -6.01
CA GLY A 14 -7.82 -2.45 -6.65
C GLY A 14 -8.96 -2.06 -7.60
N LYS A 15 -9.25 -0.75 -7.76
CA LYS A 15 -10.24 -0.20 -8.71
C LYS A 15 -10.06 -0.65 -10.18
N GLY A 16 -8.93 -1.25 -10.53
CA GLY A 16 -8.68 -1.86 -11.85
C GLY A 16 -8.85 -3.39 -11.91
N LEU A 17 -9.33 -4.05 -10.85
CA LEU A 17 -9.32 -5.53 -10.72
C LEU A 17 -10.72 -6.18 -10.79
N GLY A 18 -11.76 -5.41 -11.13
CA GLY A 18 -13.14 -5.88 -11.21
C GLY A 18 -14.03 -5.33 -10.09
N GLU A 19 -15.32 -5.68 -10.11
CA GLU A 19 -16.36 -5.10 -9.22
C GLU A 19 -16.09 -5.26 -7.72
N HIS A 20 -15.25 -6.21 -7.32
CA HIS A 20 -14.91 -6.46 -5.91
C HIS A 20 -13.53 -5.92 -5.50
N GLY A 21 -12.85 -5.18 -6.38
CA GLY A 21 -11.48 -4.70 -6.14
C GLY A 21 -11.39 -3.40 -5.34
N ASP A 22 -12.49 -2.65 -5.19
CA ASP A 22 -12.44 -1.27 -4.68
C ASP A 22 -11.95 -1.15 -3.22
N ASP A 23 -12.22 -2.17 -2.39
CA ASP A 23 -11.80 -2.20 -0.99
C ASP A 23 -10.40 -2.83 -0.78
N TYR A 24 -9.75 -3.26 -1.86
CA TYR A 24 -8.48 -3.97 -1.79
C TYR A 24 -7.35 -3.18 -2.46
N VAL A 25 -6.12 -3.48 -2.02
CA VAL A 25 -4.89 -2.96 -2.62
C VAL A 25 -3.99 -4.13 -3.00
N ARG A 26 -3.22 -3.96 -4.07
CA ARG A 26 -2.23 -4.97 -4.48
C ARG A 26 -0.84 -4.60 -3.98
N PHE A 27 -0.20 -5.54 -3.31
CA PHE A 27 1.22 -5.46 -2.97
C PHE A 27 2.04 -6.19 -4.03
N ALA A 28 2.99 -5.49 -4.65
CA ALA A 28 4.03 -6.13 -5.42
C ALA A 28 5.11 -6.62 -4.44
N LEU A 29 5.28 -7.94 -4.32
CA LEU A 29 6.32 -8.56 -3.49
C LEU A 29 7.72 -8.51 -4.14
N ALA A 30 7.90 -7.70 -5.18
CA ALA A 30 9.17 -7.52 -5.88
C ALA A 30 10.18 -6.64 -5.10
N GLU A 31 9.81 -6.16 -3.92
CA GLU A 31 10.63 -5.30 -3.07
C GLU A 31 11.41 -6.08 -2.01
N ASN A 32 12.51 -5.51 -1.54
CA ASN A 32 13.31 -6.14 -0.51
C ASN A 32 12.59 -6.12 0.87
N PRO A 33 12.90 -7.05 1.79
CA PRO A 33 12.25 -7.12 3.10
C PRO A 33 12.42 -5.87 3.97
N GLN A 34 13.50 -5.11 3.80
CA GLN A 34 13.75 -3.89 4.56
C GLN A 34 12.79 -2.76 4.15
N HIS A 35 12.55 -2.58 2.85
CA HIS A 35 11.58 -1.64 2.30
C HIS A 35 10.16 -2.00 2.73
N ILE A 36 9.80 -3.30 2.65
CA ILE A 36 8.49 -3.78 3.12
C ILE A 36 8.29 -3.44 4.60
N ARG A 37 9.30 -3.69 5.46
CA ARG A 37 9.22 -3.33 6.89
C ARG A 37 9.12 -1.82 7.14
N GLN A 38 9.72 -1.00 6.29
CA GLN A 38 9.58 0.46 6.38
C GLN A 38 8.16 0.89 6.00
N ALA A 39 7.61 0.36 4.90
CA ALA A 39 6.24 0.65 4.48
C ALA A 39 5.22 0.26 5.56
N ILE A 40 5.38 -0.91 6.18
CA ILE A 40 4.52 -1.36 7.29
C ILE A 40 4.57 -0.37 8.47
N ARG A 41 5.74 0.16 8.81
CA ARG A 41 5.87 1.17 9.88
C ARG A 41 5.15 2.48 9.51
N GLY A 42 5.29 2.92 8.27
CA GLY A 42 4.58 4.09 7.76
C GLY A 42 3.05 3.92 7.84
N LEU A 43 2.53 2.77 7.40
CA LEU A 43 1.10 2.45 7.48
C LEU A 43 0.60 2.47 8.94
N LYS A 44 1.33 1.84 9.87
CA LYS A 44 0.99 1.84 11.29
C LYS A 44 0.98 3.21 11.96
N SER A 45 1.71 4.20 11.41
CA SER A 45 1.71 5.56 11.96
C SER A 45 0.50 6.39 11.54
N VAL A 46 -0.27 5.93 10.55
CA VAL A 46 -1.42 6.65 9.97
C VAL A 46 -2.75 5.98 10.26
N MET A 47 -2.73 4.68 10.58
CA MET A 47 -3.88 3.87 10.98
C MET A 47 -4.04 3.77 12.49
#